data_AF-A0A7X5DE18-F1
#
_entry.id   AF-A0A7X5DE18-F1
#
_cell.length_a   1.000
_cell.length_b   1.000
_cell.length_c   1.000
_cell.angle_alpha   90.00
_cell.angle_beta   90.00
_cell.angle_gamma   90.00
#
_symmetry.space_group_name_H-M   'P 1'
#
loop_
_entity.id
_entity.type
_entity.pdbx_description
1 polymer ?
#
loop_
_entity_poly.entity_id
_entity_poly.type
_entity_poly.pdbx_seq_one_letter_code
_entity_poly.pdbx_strand_id
1 'polypeptide(L)'
;MAVETTSVASVTVELGTSHFREANAAVRAALEQADTVVLTEVFAQRYLGCAMKAGKRLEIHGTPGNDLACYMDGGSVEVFGSAQDQTANTMNAGCVVVHGRSGDATGYAMRGGELLIRDDAGWRAAINMKQYGDRRPVVVIGGDAGDFLGEYMAGGVVVLMGRPGSHLASGMHGGVVYLQRTHVPSNLPQGLVACDLDAEDAKVLGGLLARYDRCFAGEVRPDGTVAAAAPLEAFVALRPASSRPYAALYAS
;
A
#
# COMPACT_ATOMS: atom_id res chain seq x y z
N MET A 1 -35.89 0.90 -5.16
CA MET A 1 -35.90 0.62 -3.71
C MET A 1 -34.69 1.30 -3.12
N ALA A 2 -34.89 2.27 -2.23
CA ALA A 2 -33.81 2.96 -1.57
C ALA A 2 -33.04 1.97 -0.69
N VAL A 3 -31.72 1.89 -0.87
CA VAL A 3 -30.84 1.16 0.04
C VAL A 3 -30.73 2.02 1.29
N GLU A 4 -31.39 1.61 2.36
CA GLU A 4 -31.16 2.15 3.70
C GLU A 4 -29.70 1.88 4.07
N THR A 5 -28.88 2.93 4.05
CA THR A 5 -27.57 2.93 4.68
C THR A 5 -27.80 2.96 6.19
N THR A 6 -27.85 1.79 6.81
CA THR A 6 -27.72 1.68 8.27
C THR A 6 -26.40 2.31 8.67
N SER A 7 -26.45 3.54 9.20
CA SER A 7 -25.34 4.19 9.87
C SER A 7 -24.93 3.31 11.05
N VAL A 8 -23.81 2.61 10.89
CA VAL A 8 -23.14 1.94 12.01
C VAL A 8 -22.63 3.07 12.92
N ALA A 9 -23.00 3.05 14.19
CA ALA A 9 -22.58 4.05 15.15
C ALA A 9 -21.05 4.18 15.14
N SER A 10 -20.55 5.35 14.73
CA SER A 10 -19.13 5.68 14.75
C SER A 10 -18.79 6.46 16.02
N VAL A 11 -17.60 6.23 16.58
CA VAL A 11 -17.06 7.04 17.68
C VAL A 11 -15.99 7.98 17.14
N THR A 12 -16.05 9.26 17.50
CA THR A 12 -15.01 10.24 17.15
C THR A 12 -14.04 10.42 18.30
N VAL A 13 -12.73 10.43 18.00
CA VAL A 13 -11.65 10.68 18.96
C VAL A 13 -10.73 11.75 18.40
N GLU A 14 -10.63 12.88 19.10
CA GLU A 14 -9.63 13.91 18.80
C GLU A 14 -8.29 13.52 19.44
N LEU A 15 -7.21 13.50 18.65
CA LEU A 15 -5.87 13.14 19.16
C LEU A 15 -5.03 14.36 19.54
N GLY A 16 -5.13 15.46 18.78
CA GLY A 16 -4.36 16.68 19.01
C GLY A 16 -2.87 16.40 19.18
N THR A 17 -2.27 16.93 20.25
CA THR A 17 -0.85 16.74 20.59
C THR A 17 -0.59 15.58 21.55
N SER A 18 -1.57 14.70 21.79
CA SER A 18 -1.41 13.56 22.69
C SER A 18 -0.23 12.69 22.28
N HIS A 19 0.50 12.21 23.29
CA HIS A 19 1.61 11.30 23.07
C HIS A 19 1.08 9.98 22.46
N PHE A 20 1.84 9.36 21.55
CA PHE A 20 1.35 8.22 20.76
C PHE A 20 0.80 7.07 21.62
N ARG A 21 1.34 6.85 22.83
CA ARG A 21 0.83 5.81 23.75
C ARG A 21 -0.60 6.09 24.22
N GLU A 22 -0.88 7.33 24.59
CA GLU A 22 -2.19 7.76 25.07
C GLU A 22 -3.20 7.73 23.92
N ALA A 23 -2.80 8.25 22.75
CA ALA A 23 -3.62 8.19 21.55
C ALA A 23 -4.00 6.74 21.18
N ASN A 24 -3.03 5.81 21.15
CA ASN A 24 -3.33 4.41 20.86
C ASN A 24 -4.23 3.76 21.91
N ALA A 25 -4.11 4.13 23.19
CA ALA A 25 -5.00 3.62 24.22
C ALA A 25 -6.44 4.13 24.01
N ALA A 26 -6.61 5.42 23.71
CA ALA A 26 -7.92 6.01 23.41
C ALA A 26 -8.56 5.37 22.17
N VAL A 27 -7.79 5.17 21.09
CA VAL A 27 -8.29 4.53 19.86
C VAL A 27 -8.72 3.08 20.12
N ARG A 28 -7.96 2.31 20.90
CA ARG A 28 -8.36 0.93 21.27
C ARG A 28 -9.65 0.91 22.09
N ALA A 29 -9.76 1.78 23.09
CA ALA A 29 -10.98 1.89 23.89
C ALA A 29 -12.20 2.29 23.04
N ALA A 30 -12.02 3.15 22.03
CA ALA A 30 -13.07 3.49 21.09
C ALA A 30 -13.45 2.32 20.18
N LEU A 31 -12.48 1.55 19.69
CA LEU A 31 -12.69 0.34 18.87
C LEU A 31 -13.35 -0.81 19.64
N GLU A 32 -13.31 -0.81 20.97
CA GLU A 32 -14.10 -1.73 21.81
C GLU A 32 -15.59 -1.36 21.82
N GLN A 33 -15.92 -0.08 21.63
CA GLN A 33 -17.28 0.45 21.69
C GLN A 33 -17.95 0.52 20.32
N ALA A 34 -17.17 0.63 19.25
CA ALA A 34 -17.66 0.74 17.88
C ALA A 34 -16.80 -0.05 16.89
N ASP A 35 -17.40 -0.40 15.77
CA ASP A 35 -16.69 -1.01 14.64
C ASP A 35 -15.99 0.04 13.77
N THR A 36 -16.46 1.30 13.79
CA THR A 36 -15.84 2.42 13.08
C THR A 36 -15.46 3.52 14.06
N VAL A 37 -14.21 3.98 13.99
CA VAL A 37 -13.72 5.12 14.77
C VAL A 37 -13.15 6.18 13.83
N VAL A 38 -13.54 7.43 14.04
CA VAL A 38 -13.07 8.60 13.29
C VAL A 38 -12.07 9.36 14.15
N LEU A 39 -10.86 9.55 13.64
CA LEU A 39 -9.79 10.27 14.31
C LEU A 39 -9.65 11.66 13.69
N THR A 40 -9.66 12.70 14.53
CA THR A 40 -9.46 14.09 14.12
C THR A 40 -8.19 14.67 14.76
N GLU A 41 -7.66 15.73 14.15
CA GLU A 41 -6.43 16.41 14.61
C GLU A 41 -5.27 15.42 14.81
N VAL A 42 -5.07 14.52 13.84
CA VAL A 42 -4.00 13.51 13.92
C VAL A 42 -2.67 14.14 13.51
N PHE A 43 -1.75 14.26 14.48
CA PHE A 43 -0.46 14.93 14.36
C PHE A 43 0.70 13.97 14.64
N ALA A 44 0.92 13.04 13.71
CA ALA A 44 2.04 12.10 13.68
C ALA A 44 2.10 11.10 14.86
N GLN A 45 0.96 10.78 15.49
CA GLN A 45 0.92 9.67 16.45
C GLN A 45 1.22 8.35 15.74
N ARG A 46 2.26 7.66 16.21
CA ARG A 46 2.74 6.38 15.67
C ARG A 46 1.80 5.22 16.00
N TYR A 47 1.88 4.14 15.23
CA TYR A 47 1.24 2.85 15.50
C TYR A 47 -0.30 2.81 15.50
N LEU A 48 -0.97 3.85 15.00
CA LEU A 48 -2.44 3.83 14.88
C LEU A 48 -2.88 2.63 14.03
N GLY A 49 -3.90 1.89 14.48
CA GLY A 49 -4.36 0.68 13.80
C GLY A 49 -3.43 -0.55 13.93
N CYS A 50 -2.39 -0.48 14.78
CA CYS A 50 -1.50 -1.60 15.03
C CYS A 50 -2.28 -2.85 15.48
N ALA A 51 -2.02 -3.99 14.82
CA ALA A 51 -2.66 -5.29 15.06
C ALA A 51 -4.20 -5.29 14.96
N MET A 52 -4.80 -4.29 14.29
CA MET A 52 -6.24 -4.17 14.15
C MET A 52 -6.84 -5.37 13.40
N LYS A 53 -8.00 -5.84 13.88
CA LYS A 53 -8.67 -7.07 13.42
C LYS A 53 -9.78 -6.77 12.42
N ALA A 54 -10.19 -7.81 11.69
CA ALA A 54 -11.34 -7.76 10.80
C ALA A 54 -12.59 -7.23 11.51
N GLY A 55 -13.43 -6.51 10.77
CA GLY A 55 -14.63 -5.85 11.29
C GLY A 55 -14.39 -4.47 11.90
N LYS A 56 -13.13 -4.04 12.06
CA LYS A 56 -12.78 -2.71 12.57
C LYS A 56 -12.35 -1.75 11.47
N ARG A 57 -12.72 -0.48 11.60
CA ARG A 57 -12.40 0.60 10.67
C ARG A 57 -11.90 1.85 11.39
N LEU A 58 -10.83 2.44 10.86
CA LEU A 58 -10.33 3.76 11.23
C LEU A 58 -10.44 4.72 10.04
N GLU A 59 -11.10 5.86 10.27
CA GLU A 59 -10.99 7.04 9.43
C GLU A 59 -10.03 8.03 10.09
N ILE A 60 -9.07 8.57 9.35
CA ILE A 60 -8.02 9.41 9.91
C ILE A 60 -7.98 10.74 9.18
N HIS A 61 -8.34 11.81 9.89
CA HIS A 61 -8.22 13.18 9.42
C HIS A 61 -6.97 13.83 10.02
N GLY A 62 -5.95 13.96 9.18
CA GLY A 62 -4.62 14.43 9.58
C GLY A 62 -3.53 13.52 9.01
N THR A 63 -2.36 13.54 9.63
CA THR A 63 -1.19 12.73 9.23
C THR A 63 -0.84 11.76 10.34
N PRO A 64 -1.14 10.45 10.22
CA PRO A 64 -0.65 9.46 11.17
C PRO A 64 0.87 9.34 11.09
N GLY A 65 1.48 9.01 12.23
CA GLY A 65 2.93 8.83 12.33
C GLY A 65 3.38 7.47 11.81
N ASN A 66 4.67 7.18 12.02
CA ASN A 66 5.29 5.93 11.57
C ASN A 66 4.55 4.67 12.06
N ASP A 67 4.67 3.61 11.27
CA ASP A 67 4.08 2.30 11.54
C ASP A 67 2.53 2.30 11.63
N LEU A 68 1.87 3.17 10.84
CA LEU A 68 0.42 3.09 10.65
C LEU A 68 0.01 1.67 10.21
N ALA A 69 -1.00 1.08 10.85
CA ALA A 69 -1.54 -0.24 10.54
C ALA A 69 -0.50 -1.39 10.58
N CYS A 70 0.58 -1.23 11.34
CA CYS A 70 1.58 -2.29 11.44
C CYS A 70 0.97 -3.56 12.08
N TYR A 71 1.34 -4.73 11.56
CA TYR A 71 0.79 -6.03 11.97
C TYR A 71 -0.74 -6.17 11.83
N MET A 72 -1.43 -5.28 11.10
CA MET A 72 -2.88 -5.37 10.89
C MET A 72 -3.27 -6.71 10.24
N ASP A 73 -4.39 -7.28 10.68
CA ASP A 73 -4.81 -8.64 10.35
C ASP A 73 -6.32 -8.68 10.08
N GLY A 74 -6.76 -7.82 9.15
CA GLY A 74 -8.11 -7.83 8.58
C GLY A 74 -8.88 -6.51 8.62
N GLY A 75 -8.46 -5.53 9.43
CA GLY A 75 -9.15 -4.25 9.56
C GLY A 75 -9.09 -3.36 8.31
N SER A 76 -9.76 -2.21 8.36
CA SER A 76 -9.71 -1.18 7.32
C SER A 76 -9.25 0.16 7.88
N VAL A 77 -8.33 0.82 7.19
CA VAL A 77 -7.83 2.16 7.55
C VAL A 77 -7.94 3.06 6.32
N GLU A 78 -8.45 4.27 6.49
CA GLU A 78 -8.55 5.28 5.45
C GLU A 78 -8.01 6.61 5.98
N VAL A 79 -7.01 7.15 5.30
CA VAL A 79 -6.30 8.38 5.69
C VAL A 79 -6.64 9.49 4.71
N PHE A 80 -7.38 10.48 5.18
CA PHE A 80 -7.73 11.70 4.45
C PHE A 80 -6.59 12.71 4.55
N GLY A 81 -5.41 12.30 4.07
CA GLY A 81 -4.14 13.01 4.21
C GLY A 81 -2.97 12.12 3.82
N SER A 82 -1.75 12.56 4.15
CA SER A 82 -0.54 11.75 3.94
C SER A 82 -0.26 10.86 5.16
N ALA A 83 0.50 9.79 4.97
CA ALA A 83 1.03 8.95 6.05
C ALA A 83 2.57 9.05 6.08
N GLN A 84 3.17 8.85 7.25
CA GLN A 84 4.63 8.81 7.40
C GLN A 84 5.21 7.43 7.02
N ASP A 85 6.37 7.08 7.57
CA ASP A 85 7.12 5.90 7.18
C ASP A 85 6.49 4.61 7.69
N GLN A 86 6.79 3.50 7.02
CA GLN A 86 6.47 2.14 7.47
C GLN A 86 4.96 1.87 7.59
N THR A 87 4.14 2.62 6.85
CA THR A 87 2.70 2.31 6.69
C THR A 87 2.51 0.86 6.25
N ALA A 88 1.60 0.14 6.90
CA ALA A 88 1.30 -1.28 6.70
C ALA A 88 2.49 -2.23 6.92
N ASN A 89 3.47 -1.84 7.75
CA ASN A 89 4.58 -2.72 8.12
C ASN A 89 4.10 -4.06 8.67
N THR A 90 4.50 -5.15 8.02
CA THR A 90 4.20 -6.53 8.41
C THR A 90 2.70 -6.82 8.46
N MET A 91 1.88 -6.08 7.70
CA MET A 91 0.45 -6.31 7.58
C MET A 91 0.16 -7.69 6.96
N ASN A 92 -0.81 -8.39 7.56
CA ASN A 92 -1.17 -9.77 7.24
C ASN A 92 -2.46 -9.88 6.43
N ALA A 93 -3.42 -8.96 6.65
CA ALA A 93 -4.71 -8.89 5.98
C ALA A 93 -5.37 -7.53 6.23
N GLY A 94 -6.42 -7.20 5.47
CA GLY A 94 -7.18 -5.96 5.58
C GLY A 94 -6.91 -4.99 4.43
N CYS A 95 -7.34 -3.73 4.56
CA CYS A 95 -7.01 -2.68 3.59
C CYS A 95 -6.56 -1.37 4.25
N VAL A 96 -5.62 -0.69 3.62
CA VAL A 96 -5.20 0.67 3.97
C VAL A 96 -5.32 1.54 2.72
N VAL A 97 -6.01 2.67 2.83
CA VAL A 97 -6.19 3.66 1.76
C VAL A 97 -5.59 4.99 2.23
N VAL A 98 -4.69 5.57 1.46
CA VAL A 98 -4.04 6.85 1.76
C VAL A 98 -4.31 7.81 0.62
N HIS A 99 -5.06 8.88 0.91
CA HIS A 99 -5.39 9.89 -0.09
C HIS A 99 -4.21 10.82 -0.38
N GLY A 100 -3.17 10.88 0.44
CA GLY A 100 -1.94 11.62 0.15
C GLY A 100 -0.80 10.72 -0.32
N ARG A 101 0.42 11.10 0.08
CA ARG A 101 1.64 10.28 -0.06
C ARG A 101 1.87 9.40 1.16
N SER A 102 2.72 8.38 1.01
CA SER A 102 3.23 7.57 2.13
C SER A 102 4.76 7.62 2.18
N GLY A 103 5.33 7.55 3.38
CA GLY A 103 6.77 7.67 3.61
C GLY A 103 7.59 6.43 3.19
N ASP A 104 8.81 6.36 3.71
CA ASP A 104 9.77 5.31 3.40
C ASP A 104 9.33 3.95 3.96
N ALA A 105 9.81 2.87 3.35
CA ALA A 105 9.53 1.49 3.74
C ALA A 105 8.03 1.17 3.89
N THR A 106 7.19 1.90 3.15
CA THR A 106 5.76 1.63 3.07
C THR A 106 5.50 0.22 2.53
N GLY A 107 4.66 -0.56 3.21
CA GLY A 107 4.44 -1.96 2.90
C GLY A 107 5.59 -2.89 3.27
N TYR A 108 6.50 -2.46 4.16
CA TYR A 108 7.63 -3.29 4.62
C TYR A 108 7.16 -4.64 5.12
N ALA A 109 7.70 -5.72 4.55
CA ALA A 109 7.45 -7.10 4.97
C ALA A 109 5.96 -7.49 5.03
N MET A 110 5.08 -6.84 4.27
CA MET A 110 3.68 -7.25 4.16
C MET A 110 3.59 -8.71 3.72
N ARG A 111 2.61 -9.42 4.30
CA ARG A 111 2.30 -10.83 4.00
C ARG A 111 0.92 -11.03 3.39
N GLY A 112 0.03 -10.06 3.53
CA GLY A 112 -1.27 -10.05 2.87
C GLY A 112 -1.95 -8.68 3.00
N GLY A 113 -3.18 -8.59 2.48
CA GLY A 113 -3.96 -7.36 2.45
C GLY A 113 -3.56 -6.39 1.34
N GLU A 114 -4.27 -5.27 1.27
CA GLU A 114 -4.14 -4.26 0.22
C GLU A 114 -3.76 -2.90 0.80
N LEU A 115 -2.78 -2.24 0.19
CA LEU A 115 -2.42 -0.85 0.48
C LEU A 115 -2.55 -0.03 -0.81
N LEU A 116 -3.37 1.01 -0.79
CA LEU A 116 -3.59 1.91 -1.91
C LEU A 116 -3.17 3.33 -1.51
N ILE A 117 -2.30 3.95 -2.32
CA ILE A 117 -1.76 5.29 -2.09
C ILE A 117 -2.05 6.11 -3.34
N ARG A 118 -2.75 7.24 -3.17
CA ARG A 118 -3.13 8.08 -4.31
C ARG A 118 -1.91 8.71 -4.97
N ASP A 119 -1.05 9.33 -4.15
CA ASP A 119 0.11 10.08 -4.59
C ASP A 119 1.37 9.19 -4.51
N ASP A 120 2.48 9.73 -4.01
CA ASP A 120 3.80 9.10 -4.06
C ASP A 120 4.08 8.17 -2.87
N ALA A 121 5.05 7.27 -3.05
CA ALA A 121 5.65 6.49 -1.98
C ALA A 121 7.15 6.80 -1.82
N GLY A 122 7.65 6.75 -0.58
CA GLY A 122 9.07 6.95 -0.27
C GLY A 122 9.99 5.84 -0.77
N TRP A 123 11.22 5.83 -0.25
CA TRP A 123 12.24 4.84 -0.58
C TRP A 123 11.85 3.47 -0.02
N ARG A 124 12.27 2.39 -0.69
CA ARG A 124 12.05 1.01 -0.24
C ARG A 124 10.59 0.63 -0.01
N ALA A 125 9.66 1.27 -0.72
CA ALA A 125 8.29 0.80 -0.75
C ALA A 125 8.24 -0.68 -1.18
N ALA A 126 7.36 -1.47 -0.55
CA ALA A 126 7.21 -2.91 -0.78
C ALA A 126 8.46 -3.78 -0.46
N ILE A 127 9.44 -3.26 0.28
CA ILE A 127 10.64 -4.05 0.61
C ILE A 127 10.30 -5.32 1.40
N ASN A 128 10.87 -6.45 0.97
CA ASN A 128 10.77 -7.75 1.64
C ASN A 128 9.32 -8.28 1.77
N MET A 129 8.39 -7.86 0.90
CA MET A 129 7.04 -8.44 0.81
C MET A 129 7.10 -9.94 0.51
N LYS A 130 6.24 -10.73 1.14
CA LYS A 130 6.23 -12.20 1.00
C LYS A 130 4.82 -12.73 0.80
N GLN A 131 4.65 -13.61 -0.18
CA GLN A 131 3.41 -14.36 -0.37
C GLN A 131 3.58 -15.76 0.22
N TYR A 132 2.56 -16.25 0.94
CA TYR A 132 2.57 -17.61 1.49
C TYR A 132 1.15 -18.17 1.52
N GLY A 133 0.97 -19.36 0.92
CA GLY A 133 -0.35 -19.95 0.72
C GLY A 133 -1.27 -18.98 -0.03
N ASP A 134 -2.47 -18.77 0.50
CA ASP A 134 -3.48 -17.88 -0.09
C ASP A 134 -3.26 -16.39 0.27
N ARG A 135 -2.28 -16.06 1.11
CA ARG A 135 -2.00 -14.68 1.51
C ARG A 135 -1.07 -14.01 0.50
N ARG A 136 -1.63 -13.07 -0.25
CA ARG A 136 -0.95 -12.30 -1.29
C ARG A 136 -1.02 -10.80 -0.96
N PRO A 137 0.10 -10.16 -0.56
CA PRO A 137 0.11 -8.74 -0.24
C PRO A 137 0.07 -7.91 -1.54
N VAL A 138 -0.61 -6.77 -1.50
CA VAL A 138 -0.78 -5.86 -2.62
C VAL A 138 -0.46 -4.43 -2.20
N VAL A 139 0.34 -3.74 -3.01
CA VAL A 139 0.61 -2.29 -2.88
C VAL A 139 0.31 -1.61 -4.22
N VAL A 140 -0.53 -0.58 -4.22
CA VAL A 140 -0.86 0.25 -5.40
C VAL A 140 -0.46 1.68 -5.11
N ILE A 141 0.40 2.26 -5.96
CA ILE A 141 0.93 3.62 -5.83
C ILE A 141 0.55 4.38 -7.09
N GLY A 142 -0.21 5.46 -6.91
CA GLY A 142 -0.70 6.27 -8.02
C GLY A 142 0.31 7.29 -8.55
N GLY A 143 1.24 7.74 -7.71
CA GLY A 143 2.32 8.64 -8.08
C GLY A 143 3.65 7.90 -8.29
N ASP A 144 4.73 8.61 -8.01
CA ASP A 144 6.09 8.11 -8.11
C ASP A 144 6.48 7.27 -6.88
N ALA A 145 7.51 6.45 -7.02
CA ALA A 145 8.11 5.73 -5.90
C ALA A 145 9.61 6.02 -5.82
N GLY A 146 10.13 6.11 -4.60
CA GLY A 146 11.56 6.29 -4.37
C GLY A 146 12.43 5.11 -4.81
N ASP A 147 13.73 5.21 -4.50
CA ASP A 147 14.70 4.16 -4.79
C ASP A 147 14.33 2.84 -4.09
N PHE A 148 14.77 1.71 -4.64
CA PHE A 148 14.59 0.37 -4.08
C PHE A 148 13.14 -0.10 -3.94
N LEU A 149 12.21 0.42 -4.77
CA LEU A 149 10.85 -0.12 -4.85
C LEU A 149 10.89 -1.63 -5.10
N GLY A 150 10.22 -2.42 -4.25
CA GLY A 150 10.14 -3.87 -4.38
C GLY A 150 11.44 -4.61 -4.08
N GLU A 151 12.39 -3.99 -3.38
CA GLU A 151 13.64 -4.65 -2.97
C GLU A 151 13.35 -5.93 -2.17
N TYR A 152 14.01 -7.04 -2.49
CA TYR A 152 13.83 -8.35 -1.84
C TYR A 152 12.40 -8.91 -1.82
N MET A 153 11.52 -8.48 -2.73
CA MET A 153 10.20 -9.10 -2.86
C MET A 153 10.30 -10.60 -3.14
N ALA A 154 9.55 -11.41 -2.38
CA ALA A 154 9.45 -12.86 -2.55
C ALA A 154 8.00 -13.31 -2.84
N GLY A 155 7.16 -12.39 -3.33
CA GLY A 155 5.74 -12.62 -3.62
C GLY A 155 4.91 -11.34 -3.53
N GLY A 156 3.64 -11.43 -3.92
CA GLY A 156 2.72 -10.29 -3.89
C GLY A 156 2.66 -9.49 -5.19
N VAL A 157 1.99 -8.34 -5.13
CA VAL A 157 1.79 -7.41 -6.25
C VAL A 157 2.19 -6.01 -5.84
N VAL A 158 2.93 -5.35 -6.71
CA VAL A 158 3.06 -3.89 -6.71
C VAL A 158 2.48 -3.36 -8.01
N VAL A 159 1.68 -2.30 -7.94
CA VAL A 159 1.27 -1.49 -9.11
C VAL A 159 1.86 -0.10 -8.91
N LEU A 160 2.63 0.39 -9.88
CA LEU A 160 3.15 1.75 -9.90
C LEU A 160 2.68 2.49 -11.15
N MET A 161 1.99 3.61 -10.95
CA MET A 161 1.51 4.45 -12.05
C MET A 161 2.46 5.59 -12.41
N GLY A 162 3.28 6.07 -11.47
CA GLY A 162 4.36 7.00 -11.76
C GLY A 162 5.68 6.33 -12.10
N ARG A 163 6.78 7.05 -11.83
CA ARG A 163 8.16 6.63 -12.08
C ARG A 163 8.75 5.93 -10.86
N PRO A 164 9.48 4.82 -11.06
CA PRO A 164 10.29 4.24 -10.00
C PRO A 164 11.62 5.00 -9.86
N GLY A 165 12.17 5.01 -8.66
CA GLY A 165 13.55 5.41 -8.42
C GLY A 165 14.57 4.36 -8.90
N SER A 166 15.81 4.54 -8.49
CA SER A 166 16.92 3.64 -8.79
C SER A 166 16.75 2.28 -8.10
N HIS A 167 17.46 1.26 -8.58
CA HIS A 167 17.48 -0.09 -7.98
C HIS A 167 16.10 -0.78 -7.87
N LEU A 168 15.19 -0.47 -8.80
CA LEU A 168 13.89 -1.10 -8.93
C LEU A 168 13.97 -2.63 -8.86
N ALA A 169 13.21 -3.22 -7.93
CA ALA A 169 13.08 -4.66 -7.71
C ALA A 169 14.42 -5.40 -7.53
N SER A 170 15.43 -4.71 -6.99
CA SER A 170 16.72 -5.33 -6.66
C SER A 170 16.53 -6.49 -5.68
N GLY A 171 17.07 -7.66 -6.00
CA GLY A 171 16.94 -8.84 -5.14
C GLY A 171 15.55 -9.49 -5.17
N MET A 172 14.69 -9.18 -6.13
CA MET A 172 13.35 -9.78 -6.26
C MET A 172 13.44 -11.28 -6.61
N HIS A 173 12.86 -12.13 -5.75
CA HIS A 173 12.78 -13.59 -5.92
C HIS A 173 11.39 -14.06 -6.34
N GLY A 174 10.34 -13.24 -6.18
CA GLY A 174 8.97 -13.61 -6.52
C GLY A 174 8.01 -12.43 -6.50
N GLY A 175 6.79 -12.68 -7.01
CA GLY A 175 5.75 -11.66 -7.16
C GLY A 175 5.78 -11.00 -8.54
N VAL A 176 5.08 -9.87 -8.65
CA VAL A 176 5.02 -9.07 -9.89
C VAL A 176 4.97 -7.59 -9.54
N VAL A 177 5.69 -6.78 -10.31
CA VAL A 177 5.55 -5.32 -10.32
C VAL A 177 4.93 -4.90 -11.65
N TYR A 178 3.70 -4.42 -11.64
CA TYR A 178 3.07 -3.81 -12.80
C TYR A 178 3.52 -2.35 -12.90
N LEU A 179 4.14 -2.01 -14.03
CA LEU A 179 4.71 -0.69 -14.28
C LEU A 179 4.25 -0.21 -15.66
N GLN A 180 3.95 1.08 -15.79
CA GLN A 180 3.68 1.64 -17.11
C GLN A 180 4.91 1.49 -18.02
N ARG A 181 4.69 1.07 -19.26
CA ARG A 181 5.74 0.76 -20.25
C ARG A 181 6.68 1.94 -20.48
N THR A 182 6.17 3.16 -20.41
CA THR A 182 6.91 4.43 -20.54
C THR A 182 7.86 4.69 -19.39
N HIS A 183 7.67 4.05 -18.24
CA HIS A 183 8.49 4.21 -17.04
C HIS A 183 9.46 3.06 -16.80
N VAL A 184 9.46 2.05 -17.68
CA VAL A 184 10.41 0.93 -17.61
C VAL A 184 11.82 1.45 -17.89
N PRO A 185 12.79 1.29 -16.96
CA PRO A 185 14.16 1.69 -17.21
C PRO A 185 14.77 0.95 -18.40
N SER A 186 15.58 1.64 -19.21
CA SER A 186 16.25 1.04 -20.37
C SER A 186 17.20 -0.11 -19.98
N ASN A 187 17.79 -0.03 -18.79
CA ASN A 187 18.68 -1.04 -18.24
C ASN A 187 18.03 -1.65 -16.99
N LEU A 188 17.34 -2.77 -17.15
CA LEU A 188 16.82 -3.54 -16.01
C LEU A 188 17.97 -4.30 -15.32
N PRO A 189 17.92 -4.47 -13.98
CA PRO A 189 18.90 -5.27 -13.26
C PRO A 189 18.98 -6.72 -13.78
N GLN A 190 20.17 -7.31 -13.70
CA GLN A 190 20.36 -8.73 -13.97
C GLN A 190 19.47 -9.55 -13.03
N GLY A 191 18.54 -10.33 -13.60
CA GLY A 191 17.57 -11.11 -12.82
C GLY A 191 16.14 -10.55 -12.83
N LEU A 192 15.88 -9.42 -13.49
CA LEU A 192 14.54 -8.88 -13.71
C LEU A 192 14.21 -8.85 -15.21
N VAL A 193 12.99 -9.23 -15.58
CA VAL A 193 12.49 -9.18 -16.96
C VAL A 193 11.18 -8.41 -17.02
N ALA A 194 10.97 -7.66 -18.11
CA ALA A 194 9.69 -7.07 -18.46
C ALA A 194 8.98 -7.96 -19.48
N CYS A 195 7.71 -8.28 -19.20
CA CYS A 195 6.86 -9.06 -20.07
C CYS A 195 5.55 -8.33 -20.35
N ASP A 196 4.94 -8.60 -21.50
CA ASP A 196 3.55 -8.20 -21.73
C ASP A 196 2.62 -8.92 -20.75
N LEU A 197 1.46 -8.33 -20.51
CA LEU A 197 0.46 -8.87 -19.59
C LEU A 197 -0.18 -10.13 -20.19
N ASP A 198 -0.31 -11.18 -19.38
CA ASP A 198 -1.15 -12.33 -19.70
C ASP A 198 -2.61 -12.14 -19.23
N ALA A 199 -3.44 -13.17 -19.39
CA ALA A 199 -4.85 -13.11 -19.00
C ALA A 199 -5.06 -12.99 -17.48
N GLU A 200 -4.19 -13.59 -16.67
CA GLU A 200 -4.27 -13.49 -15.21
C GLU A 200 -3.79 -12.12 -14.74
N ASP A 201 -2.75 -11.58 -15.37
CA ASP A 201 -2.33 -10.19 -15.16
C ASP A 201 -3.44 -9.21 -15.45
N ALA A 202 -4.10 -9.35 -16.61
CA ALA A 202 -5.20 -8.49 -17.01
C ALA A 202 -6.32 -8.48 -15.96
N LYS A 203 -6.65 -9.66 -15.42
CA LYS A 203 -7.65 -9.81 -14.37
C LYS A 203 -7.21 -9.17 -13.04
N VAL A 204 -6.01 -9.47 -12.57
CA VAL A 204 -5.48 -8.94 -11.30
C VAL A 204 -5.33 -7.43 -11.39
N LEU A 205 -4.58 -6.94 -12.38
CA LEU A 205 -4.29 -5.52 -12.55
C LEU A 205 -5.57 -4.74 -12.82
N GLY A 206 -6.46 -5.23 -13.70
CA GLY A 206 -7.74 -4.58 -13.97
C GLY A 206 -8.60 -4.42 -12.71
N GLY A 207 -8.63 -5.44 -11.84
CA GLY A 207 -9.31 -5.36 -10.55
C GLY A 207 -8.71 -4.30 -9.61
N LEU A 208 -7.38 -4.20 -9.56
CA LEU A 208 -6.65 -3.24 -8.74
C LEU A 208 -6.79 -1.80 -9.26
N LEU A 209 -6.74 -1.58 -10.56
CA LEU A 209 -6.98 -0.29 -11.18
C LEU A 209 -8.42 0.18 -10.93
N ALA A 210 -9.42 -0.71 -11.10
CA ALA A 210 -10.80 -0.39 -10.75
C ALA A 210 -10.98 -0.11 -9.25
N ARG A 211 -10.22 -0.78 -8.37
CA ARG A 211 -10.23 -0.50 -6.93
C ARG A 211 -9.63 0.88 -6.63
N TYR A 212 -8.51 1.21 -7.27
CA TYR A 212 -7.88 2.53 -7.17
C TYR A 212 -8.84 3.64 -7.61
N ASP A 213 -9.50 3.50 -8.76
CA ASP A 213 -10.47 4.48 -9.24
C ASP A 213 -11.67 4.64 -8.29
N ARG A 214 -12.17 3.55 -7.70
CA ARG A 214 -13.23 3.66 -6.69
C ARG A 214 -12.82 4.47 -5.45
N CYS A 215 -11.53 4.50 -5.14
CA CYS A 215 -11.01 5.24 -3.98
C CYS A 215 -10.67 6.69 -4.34
N PHE A 216 -10.16 6.97 -5.53
CA PHE A 216 -9.51 8.24 -5.82
C PHE A 216 -9.94 8.96 -7.10
N ALA A 217 -10.76 8.33 -7.97
CA ALA A 217 -11.08 8.92 -9.27
C ALA A 217 -11.72 10.30 -9.11
N GLY A 218 -11.14 11.30 -9.78
CA GLY A 218 -11.63 12.68 -9.73
C GLY A 218 -11.01 13.54 -8.63
N GLU A 219 -10.23 12.95 -7.71
CA GLU A 219 -9.46 13.73 -6.74
C GLU A 219 -8.34 14.50 -7.42
N VAL A 220 -8.12 15.74 -6.99
CA VAL A 220 -7.04 16.59 -7.48
C VAL A 220 -5.78 16.33 -6.67
N ARG A 221 -4.70 15.96 -7.35
CA ARG A 221 -3.37 15.77 -6.77
C ARG A 221 -2.68 17.11 -6.50
N PRO A 222 -1.64 17.14 -5.65
CA PRO A 222 -0.89 18.37 -5.38
C PRO A 222 -0.27 19.06 -6.61
N ASP A 223 0.02 18.30 -7.67
CA ASP A 223 0.55 18.82 -8.94
C ASP A 223 -0.54 19.35 -9.90
N GLY A 224 -1.81 19.34 -9.47
CA GLY A 224 -2.96 19.79 -10.26
C GLY A 224 -3.52 18.76 -11.22
N THR A 225 -2.93 17.55 -11.31
CA THR A 225 -3.49 16.45 -12.10
C THR A 225 -4.67 15.80 -11.37
N VAL A 226 -5.53 15.12 -12.13
CA VAL A 226 -6.64 14.34 -11.57
C VAL A 226 -6.19 12.90 -11.40
N ALA A 227 -6.36 12.36 -10.20
CA ALA A 227 -6.10 10.96 -9.93
C ALA A 227 -7.06 10.08 -10.75
N ALA A 228 -6.48 9.22 -11.57
CA ALA A 228 -7.17 8.22 -12.36
C ALA A 228 -6.18 7.09 -12.70
N ALA A 229 -6.67 5.87 -12.79
CA ALA A 229 -5.90 4.75 -13.27
C ALA A 229 -5.54 4.92 -14.75
N ALA A 230 -4.31 4.56 -15.11
CA ALA A 230 -3.94 4.40 -16.51
C ALA A 230 -4.63 3.15 -17.10
N PRO A 231 -4.88 3.10 -18.42
CA PRO A 231 -5.49 1.94 -19.04
C PRO A 231 -4.57 0.72 -18.98
N LEU A 232 -5.16 -0.47 -18.99
CA LEU A 232 -4.45 -1.74 -18.76
C LEU A 232 -3.29 -1.95 -19.75
N GLU A 233 -3.48 -1.61 -21.02
CA GLU A 233 -2.49 -1.72 -22.10
C GLU A 233 -1.26 -0.84 -21.90
N ALA A 234 -1.33 0.15 -21.01
CA ALA A 234 -0.18 0.99 -20.67
C ALA A 234 0.87 0.21 -19.85
N PHE A 235 0.52 -0.93 -19.25
CA PHE A 235 1.38 -1.64 -18.31
C PHE A 235 2.14 -2.81 -18.94
N VAL A 236 3.27 -3.10 -18.32
CA VAL A 236 4.01 -4.37 -18.42
C VAL A 236 4.12 -4.99 -17.03
N ALA A 237 4.45 -6.27 -16.99
CA ALA A 237 4.71 -7.00 -15.76
C ALA A 237 6.20 -7.27 -15.61
N LEU A 238 6.82 -6.73 -14.55
CA LEU A 238 8.19 -7.02 -14.16
C LEU A 238 8.22 -8.23 -13.22
N ARG A 239 9.10 -9.19 -13.52
CA ARG A 239 9.22 -10.46 -12.77
C ARG A 239 10.67 -10.90 -12.65
N PRO A 240 10.98 -11.78 -11.68
CA PRO A 240 12.26 -12.50 -11.67
C PRO A 240 12.50 -13.23 -12.99
N ALA A 241 13.72 -13.16 -13.50
CA ALA A 241 14.13 -13.79 -14.77
C ALA A 241 14.10 -15.33 -14.70
N SER A 242 14.15 -15.91 -13.50
CA SER A 242 14.02 -17.35 -13.27
C SER A 242 13.51 -17.63 -11.86
N SER A 243 13.28 -18.90 -11.53
CA SER A 243 12.95 -19.33 -10.16
C SER A 243 14.12 -19.20 -9.17
N ARG A 244 15.35 -18.98 -9.66
CA ARG A 244 16.56 -18.76 -8.86
C ARG A 244 17.43 -17.64 -9.46
N PRO A 245 16.93 -16.40 -9.52
CA PRO A 245 17.57 -15.31 -10.28
C PRO A 245 18.98 -14.96 -9.75
N TYR A 246 19.26 -15.28 -8.48
CA TYR A 246 20.51 -14.93 -7.81
C TYR A 246 21.32 -16.15 -7.32
N ALA A 247 21.07 -17.35 -7.86
CA ALA A 247 21.79 -18.56 -7.42
C ALA A 247 23.33 -18.41 -7.48
N ALA A 248 23.84 -17.73 -8.50
CA ALA A 248 25.28 -17.52 -8.67
C ALA A 248 25.91 -16.59 -7.63
N LEU A 249 25.13 -15.74 -6.95
CA LEU A 249 25.63 -14.84 -5.91
C LEU A 249 25.77 -15.53 -4.54
N TYR A 250 25.03 -16.61 -4.31
CA TYR A 250 24.97 -17.30 -3.01
C TYR A 250 25.59 -18.70 -3.02
N ALA A 251 26.04 -19.19 -4.17
CA ALA A 251 26.65 -20.51 -4.34
C ALA A 251 28.17 -20.46 -4.59
N SER A 252 28.84 -19.36 -4.19
CA SER A 252 30.29 -19.20 -4.23
C SER A 252 30.99 -19.83 -3.03
#